data_AF-A0A655JCG9-F1
#
_entry.id   AF-A0A655JCG9-F1
#
_cell.length_a   1.000
_cell.length_b   1.000
_cell.length_c   1.000
_cell.angle_alpha   90.00
_cell.angle_beta   90.00
_cell.angle_gamma   90.00
#
_symmetry.space_group_name_H-M   'P 1'
#
loop_
_entity.id
_entity.type
_entity.pdbx_description
1 polymer ?
#
loop_
_entity_poly.entity_id
_entity_poly.type
_entity_poly.pdbx_seq_one_letter_code
_entity_poly.pdbx_strand_id
1 'polypeptide(L)' 'MRRCLGFGFALTEGAVILQEIFRRFTITAAGPSKGETPLVRNITTVPKHGAHLRLIPQRRLGGLGDSDPP' A
#
# COMPACT_ATOMS: atom_id res chain seq x y z
N MET A 1 -24.18 3.07 20.67
CA MET A 1 -23.17 3.58 19.72
C MET A 1 -22.62 2.42 18.90
N ARG A 2 -22.48 2.56 17.57
CA ARG A 2 -21.89 1.55 16.65
C ARG A 2 -20.65 2.10 15.94
N ARG A 3 -19.68 2.60 16.71
CA ARG A 3 -18.39 3.05 16.13
C ARG A 3 -17.44 1.86 16.03
N CYS A 4 -16.62 1.83 14.98
CA CYS A 4 -15.60 0.80 14.82
C CYS A 4 -14.52 0.95 15.91
N LEU A 5 -14.41 -0.03 16.80
CA LEU A 5 -13.35 -0.06 17.82
C LEU A 5 -11.97 -0.25 17.19
N GLY A 6 -11.90 -0.95 16.04
CA GLY A 6 -10.66 -1.22 15.32
C GLY A 6 -10.17 -0.07 14.42
N PHE A 7 -10.83 1.09 14.40
CA PHE A 7 -10.47 2.20 13.51
C PHE A 7 -9.03 2.67 13.71
N GLY A 8 -8.61 2.89 14.96
CA GLY A 8 -7.26 3.33 15.27
C GLY A 8 -6.20 2.32 14.82
N PHE A 9 -6.45 1.03 15.07
CA PHE A 9 -5.58 -0.05 14.65
C PHE A 9 -5.45 -0.12 13.12
N ALA A 10 -6.57 -0.16 12.40
CA ALA A 10 -6.58 -0.27 10.94
C ALA A 10 -5.88 0.93 10.26
N LEU A 11 -6.02 2.14 10.83
CA LEU A 11 -5.29 3.32 10.33
C LEU A 11 -3.78 3.19 10.54
N THR A 12 -3.34 2.80 11.74
CA THR A 12 -1.90 2.65 12.03
C THR A 12 -1.29 1.53 11.20
N GLU A 13 -1.97 0.38 11.11
CA GLU A 13 -1.55 -0.75 10.28
C GLU A 13 -1.43 -0.33 8.81
N GLY A 14 -2.47 0.31 8.26
CA GLY A 14 -2.46 0.79 6.88
C GLY A 14 -1.33 1.79 6.62
N ALA A 15 -1.11 2.74 7.52
CA ALA A 15 -0.06 3.75 7.37
C ALA A 15 1.36 3.13 7.37
N VAL A 16 1.62 2.17 8.26
CA VAL A 16 2.93 1.49 8.35
C VAL A 16 3.17 0.63 7.11
N ILE A 17 2.17 -0.14 6.68
CA ILE A 17 2.25 -0.98 5.48
C ILE A 17 2.53 -0.11 4.25
N LEU A 18 1.76 0.97 4.05
CA LEU A 18 1.94 1.85 2.89
C LEU A 18 3.31 2.53 2.87
N GLN A 19 3.79 3.00 4.03
CA GLN A 19 5.14 3.58 4.13
C GLN A 19 6.22 2.58 3.70
N GLU A 20 6.17 1.35 4.20
CA GLU A 20 7.21 0.37 3.90
C GLU A 20 7.17 -0.10 2.44
N ILE A 21 5.98 -0.21 1.86
CA ILE A 21 5.84 -0.51 0.43
C ILE A 21 6.41 0.64 -0.40
N PHE A 22 6.02 1.89 -0.15
CA PHE A 22 6.46 3.03 -0.95
C PHE A 22 7.94 3.37 -0.77
N ARG A 23 8.55 2.98 0.36
CA ARG A 23 10.01 3.09 0.58
C ARG A 23 10.82 2.11 -0.26
N ARG A 24 10.22 0.98 -0.65
CA ARG A 24 10.89 -0.12 -1.37
C ARG A 24 10.50 -0.18 -2.84
N PHE A 25 9.33 0.32 -3.22
CA PHE A 25 8.78 0.14 -4.54
C PHE A 25 8.12 1.41 -5.06
N THR A 26 8.35 1.70 -6.34
CA THR A 26 7.47 2.56 -7.13
C THR A 26 6.33 1.70 -7.64
N ILE A 27 5.09 2.08 -7.32
CA ILE A 27 3.87 1.34 -7.69
C ILE A 27 3.16 2.06 -8.83
N THR A 28 2.76 1.33 -9.86
CA THR A 28 1.86 1.82 -10.91
C THR A 28 0.71 0.83 -11.13
N ALA A 29 -0.40 1.31 -11.69
CA ALA A 29 -1.49 0.43 -12.10
C ALA A 29 -1.06 -0.44 -13.29
N ALA A 30 -1.33 -1.74 -13.24
CA ALA A 30 -1.07 -2.68 -14.34
C ALA A 30 -2.34 -3.06 -15.13
N GLY A 31 -3.51 -2.57 -14.70
CA GLY A 31 -4.81 -2.83 -15.32
C GLY A 31 -5.30 -1.72 -16.27
N PRO A 32 -6.52 -1.86 -16.82
CA PRO A 32 -7.10 -0.89 -17.75
C PRO A 32 -7.24 0.50 -17.13
N SER A 33 -7.07 1.55 -17.93
CA SER A 33 -7.13 2.95 -17.46
C SER A 33 -8.50 3.37 -16.91
N LYS A 34 -9.56 2.60 -17.14
CA LYS A 34 -10.94 2.91 -16.73
C LYS A 34 -11.24 2.70 -15.25
N GLY A 35 -10.25 2.32 -14.43
CA GLY A 35 -10.43 2.05 -13.01
C GLY A 35 -11.09 0.70 -12.73
N GLU A 36 -11.09 0.29 -11.47
CA GLU A 36 -11.62 -1.01 -11.02
C GLU A 36 -13.09 -0.89 -10.59
N THR A 37 -13.87 -1.96 -10.76
CA THR A 37 -15.27 -2.00 -10.30
C THR A 37 -15.36 -2.72 -8.95
N PRO A 38 -16.10 -2.18 -7.97
CA PRO A 38 -16.32 -2.87 -6.71
C PRO A 38 -17.18 -4.14 -6.89
N LEU A 39 -16.84 -5.18 -6.13
CA LEU A 39 -17.63 -6.41 -5.97
C LEU A 39 -17.86 -6.63 -4.47
N VAL A 40 -19.12 -6.80 -4.06
CA VAL A 40 -19.41 -7.22 -2.68
C VAL A 40 -19.08 -8.71 -2.55
N ARG A 41 -18.18 -9.05 -1.62
CA ARG A 41 -17.82 -10.42 -1.26
C ARG A 41 -17.97 -10.58 0.23
N ASN A 42 -18.95 -11.39 0.64
CA ASN A 42 -19.40 -11.52 2.02
C ASN A 42 -19.86 -10.16 2.58
N ILE A 43 -19.24 -9.69 3.67
CA ILE A 43 -19.51 -8.41 4.33
C ILE A 43 -18.59 -7.27 3.87
N THR A 44 -17.69 -7.52 2.90
CA THR A 44 -16.68 -6.55 2.43
C THR A 44 -16.82 -6.26 0.94
N THR A 45 -16.38 -5.08 0.50
CA THR A 45 -16.24 -4.73 -0.91
C THR A 45 -14.80 -4.93 -1.36
N VAL A 46 -14.60 -5.66 -2.45
CA VAL A 46 -13.29 -5.97 -3.03
C VAL A 46 -13.23 -5.55 -4.50
N PRO A 47 -12.02 -5.39 -5.08
CA PRO A 47 -11.83 -5.32 -6.53
C PRO A 47 -12.46 -6.51 -7.25
N LYS A 48 -13.35 -6.27 -8.23
CA LYS A 48 -13.96 -7.35 -9.02
C LYS A 48 -12.92 -8.15 -9.81
N HIS A 49 -11.89 -7.48 -10.34
CA HIS A 49 -10.85 -8.07 -11.17
C HIS A 49 -9.47 -8.09 -10.49
N GLY A 50 -9.41 -7.91 -9.17
CA GLY A 50 -8.18 -8.08 -8.38
C GLY A 50 -7.22 -6.89 -8.35
N ALA A 51 -7.51 -5.76 -9.01
CA ALA A 51 -6.71 -4.53 -8.96
C ALA A 51 -5.21 -4.74 -9.20
N HIS A 52 -4.84 -5.24 -10.38
CA HIS A 52 -3.45 -5.55 -10.71
C HIS A 52 -2.51 -4.33 -10.62
N LEU A 53 -1.39 -4.51 -9.91
CA LEU A 53 -0.35 -3.50 -9.71
C LEU A 53 0.98 -3.96 -10.33
N ARG A 54 1.75 -3.00 -10.84
CA ARG A 54 3.15 -3.18 -11.23
C ARG A 54 4.03 -2.54 -10.16
N LEU A 55 4.98 -3.31 -9.65
CA LEU A 55 5.94 -2.86 -8.65
C LEU A 55 7.33 -2.81 -9.28
N ILE A 56 8.01 -1.68 -9.11
CA ILE A 56 9.40 -1.49 -9.54
C ILE A 56 10.23 -1.23 -8.28
N PRO A 57 11.20 -2.10 -7.93
CA PRO A 57 12.06 -1.87 -6.78
C PRO A 57 12.77 -0.51 -6.86
N GLN A 58 12.68 0.28 -5.80
CA GLN A 58 13.44 1.50 -5.66
C GLN A 58 14.88 1.13 -5.30
N ARG A 59 15.82 1.53 -6.14
CA ARG A 59 17.23 1.52 -5.77
C ARG A 59 17.37 2.55 -4.65
N ARG A 60 17.81 2.15 -3.45
CA ARG A 60 18.11 3.12 -2.38
C ARG A 60 19.04 4.19 -2.96
N LEU A 61 18.53 5.41 -3.11
CA LEU A 61 19.36 6.60 -3.14
C LEU A 61 19.83 6.80 -1.69
N GLY A 62 20.78 5.99 -1.25
CA GLY A 62 21.11 5.84 0.17
C GLY A 62 22.44 5.14 0.41
N GLY A 63 23.42 5.42 -0.45
CA GLY A 63 24.85 5.19 -0.20
C GLY A 63 25.55 6.46 0.30
N LEU A 64 24.88 7.28 1.11
CA LEU A 64 25.48 8.45 1.74
C LEU A 64 24.80 8.64 3.10
N GLY A 65 25.47 8.25 4.19
CA GLY A 65 24.95 8.47 5.54
C GLY A 65 25.43 7.51 6.64
N ASP A 66 26.28 6.51 6.33
CA ASP A 66 26.84 5.61 7.36
C ASP A 66 28.35 5.82 7.51
N SER A 67 28.77 7.08 7.54
CA SER A 67 30.13 7.48 7.93
C SER A 67 30.05 8.35 9.18
N ASP A 68 29.81 7.71 10.32
CA ASP A 68 30.19 8.26 11.62
C ASP A 68 31.61 7.71 11.94
N PRO A 69 32.65 8.54 12.02
CA PRO A 69 33.97 8.11 12.50
C PRO A 69 33.97 7.93 14.04
N PRO A 70 34.97 7.22 14.60
CA PRO A 70 34.87 6.50 15.88
C PRO A 70 34.72 7.37 17.13
#